data_AF-A0A3C1NEG2-F1
#
_entry.id   AF-A0A3C1NEG2-F1
#
_cell.length_a   1.000
_cell.length_b   1.000
_cell.length_c   1.000
_cell.angle_alpha   90.00
_cell.angle_beta   90.00
_cell.angle_gamma   90.00
#
_symmetry.space_group_name_H-M   'P 1'
#
loop_
_entity.id
_entity.type
_entity.pdbx_description
1 polymer ?
#
loop_
_entity_poly.entity_id
_entity_poly.type
_entity_poly.pdbx_seq_one_letter_code
_entity_poly.pdbx_strand_id
1 'polypeptide(L)'
;IACPWLIKRFIDQDPEFLYVPPDQVLSVAKATDATPYDVSGVELSHVGELCSFDAFLKKYGLTDPALQHLAEIVRGADTSRHDLTPQCGGLFAISLGLSANFPDDHEMLKHGIVIYDALYTWCRTLQAETHNWPSTKPVQQAAR
;
A
#
# COMPACT_ATOMS: atom_id res chain seq x y z
N ILE A 1 5.03 4.19 0.86
CA ILE A 1 4.33 3.53 2.00
C ILE A 1 3.70 2.18 1.61
N ALA A 2 2.99 2.08 0.47
CA ALA A 2 2.31 0.84 0.05
C ALA A 2 3.22 -0.40 0.01
N CYS A 3 4.37 -0.29 -0.66
CA CYS A 3 5.34 -1.39 -0.79
C CYS A 3 5.92 -1.85 0.57
N PRO A 4 6.39 -0.95 1.47
CA PRO A 4 6.73 -1.33 2.83
C PRO A 4 5.66 -2.11 3.59
N TRP A 5 4.38 -1.71 3.47
CA TRP A 5 3.28 -2.45 4.08
C TRP A 5 3.14 -3.86 3.50
N LEU A 6 3.17 -3.98 2.18
CA LEU A 6 3.08 -5.27 1.49
C LEU A 6 4.23 -6.21 1.91
N ILE A 7 5.45 -5.66 1.95
CA ILE A 7 6.65 -6.41 2.35
C ILE A 7 6.45 -6.97 3.76
N LYS A 8 6.11 -6.10 4.73
CA LYS A 8 5.95 -6.47 6.14
C LYS A 8 4.81 -7.45 6.41
N ARG A 9 3.78 -7.48 5.56
CA ARG A 9 2.60 -8.33 5.75
C ARG A 9 2.68 -9.66 5.00
N PHE A 10 3.38 -9.73 3.87
CA PHE A 10 3.30 -10.87 2.95
C PHE A 10 4.63 -11.43 2.46
N ILE A 11 5.74 -10.71 2.61
CA ILE A 11 7.02 -11.09 1.97
C ILE A 11 8.10 -11.36 3.01
N ASP A 12 8.28 -10.45 3.95
CA ASP A 12 9.32 -10.52 4.99
C ASP A 12 8.70 -10.25 6.37
N GLN A 13 9.01 -11.11 7.34
CA GLN A 13 8.49 -11.03 8.71
C GLN A 13 9.23 -9.98 9.56
N ASP A 14 10.47 -9.64 9.20
CA ASP A 14 11.29 -8.68 9.93
C ASP A 14 12.07 -7.75 8.98
N PRO A 15 11.37 -6.98 8.12
CA PRO A 15 12.04 -6.13 7.16
C PRO A 15 12.67 -4.90 7.82
N GLU A 16 13.87 -4.55 7.37
CA GLU A 16 14.49 -3.26 7.60
C GLU A 16 14.35 -2.37 6.35
N PHE A 17 13.96 -1.12 6.54
CA PHE A 17 13.79 -0.15 5.45
C PHE A 17 14.82 0.96 5.58
N LEU A 18 15.55 1.22 4.50
CA LEU A 18 16.48 2.35 4.40
C LEU A 18 15.86 3.43 3.51
N TYR A 19 15.65 4.62 4.07
CA TYR A 19 15.16 5.79 3.34
C TYR A 19 16.33 6.73 3.03
N VAL A 20 16.58 6.96 1.75
CA VAL A 20 17.70 7.78 1.27
C VAL A 20 17.26 8.62 0.07
N PRO A 21 17.97 9.73 -0.24
CA PRO A 21 17.72 10.49 -1.45
C PRO A 21 17.75 9.62 -2.72
N PRO A 22 16.93 9.92 -3.74
CA PRO A 22 16.81 9.08 -4.93
C PRO A 22 18.13 8.77 -5.65
N ASP A 23 19.07 9.72 -5.67
CA ASP A 23 20.39 9.60 -6.28
C ASP A 23 21.35 8.68 -5.50
N GLN A 24 20.99 8.33 -4.26
CA GLN A 24 21.79 7.47 -3.37
C GLN A 24 21.26 6.04 -3.26
N VAL A 25 20.06 5.76 -3.77
CA VAL A 25 19.39 4.45 -3.60
C VAL A 25 20.28 3.30 -4.09
N LEU A 26 20.85 3.39 -5.29
CA LEU A 26 21.67 2.31 -5.84
C LEU A 26 23.01 2.12 -5.11
N SER A 27 23.64 3.21 -4.68
CA SER A 27 24.93 3.14 -3.98
C SER A 27 24.77 2.57 -2.58
N VAL A 28 23.74 3.00 -1.84
CA VAL A 28 23.41 2.48 -0.51
C VAL A 28 22.96 1.03 -0.59
N ALA A 29 22.10 0.67 -1.54
CA ALA A 29 21.69 -0.71 -1.77
C ALA A 29 22.89 -1.63 -1.97
N LYS A 30 23.84 -1.24 -2.81
CA LYS A 30 25.08 -2.00 -3.03
C LYS A 30 25.95 -2.10 -1.77
N ALA A 31 26.06 -1.04 -0.99
CA ALA A 31 26.90 -1.00 0.21
C ALA A 31 26.33 -1.81 1.39
N THR A 32 25.00 -1.96 1.43
CA THR A 32 24.27 -2.60 2.54
C THR A 32 23.68 -3.96 2.18
N ASP A 33 23.86 -4.42 0.94
CA ASP A 33 23.20 -5.60 0.36
C ASP A 33 21.66 -5.52 0.42
N ALA A 34 21.12 -4.29 0.37
CA ALA A 34 19.68 -4.05 0.37
C ALA A 34 19.09 -4.17 -1.05
N THR A 35 17.80 -4.51 -1.12
CA THR A 35 17.06 -4.55 -2.39
C THR A 35 16.48 -3.17 -2.72
N PRO A 36 16.92 -2.48 -3.79
CA PRO A 36 16.35 -1.20 -4.18
C PRO A 36 15.00 -1.41 -4.88
N TYR A 37 14.05 -0.53 -4.62
CA TYR A 37 12.73 -0.52 -5.25
C TYR A 37 12.22 0.92 -5.39
N ASP A 38 11.18 1.10 -6.19
CA ASP A 38 10.49 2.39 -6.39
C ASP A 38 11.37 3.53 -6.93
N VAL A 39 12.40 3.17 -7.70
CA VAL A 39 13.27 4.12 -8.42
C VAL A 39 13.46 3.69 -9.87
N SER A 40 13.90 4.60 -10.73
CA SER A 40 14.15 4.28 -12.13
C SER A 40 15.28 3.24 -12.28
N GLY A 41 15.08 2.26 -13.17
CA GLY A 41 16.12 1.31 -13.57
C GLY A 41 16.34 0.10 -12.65
N VAL A 42 15.47 -0.13 -11.66
CA VAL A 42 15.51 -1.33 -10.81
C VAL A 42 14.36 -2.30 -11.13
N GLU A 43 14.52 -3.57 -10.75
CA GLU A 43 13.55 -4.63 -11.04
C GLU A 43 12.17 -4.36 -10.42
N LEU A 44 12.16 -3.90 -9.17
CA LEU A 44 10.95 -3.60 -8.40
C LEU A 44 10.55 -2.13 -8.58
N SER A 45 10.18 -1.77 -9.80
CA SER A 45 9.84 -0.40 -10.20
C SER A 45 8.55 -0.37 -11.04
N HIS A 46 8.19 0.81 -11.54
CA HIS A 46 7.07 0.99 -12.45
C HIS A 46 7.36 0.31 -13.80
N VAL A 47 6.34 -0.32 -14.38
CA VAL A 47 6.42 -0.98 -15.69
C VAL A 47 5.19 -0.63 -16.52
N GLY A 48 5.35 0.26 -17.50
CA GLY A 48 4.24 0.79 -18.27
C GLY A 48 3.26 1.53 -17.36
N GLU A 49 1.99 1.12 -17.34
CA GLU A 49 0.95 1.69 -16.48
C GLU A 49 0.94 1.11 -15.05
N LEU A 50 1.81 0.13 -14.75
CA LEU A 50 1.87 -0.53 -13.45
C LEU A 50 2.84 0.18 -12.50
N CYS A 51 2.52 0.21 -11.21
CA CYS A 51 3.37 0.80 -10.17
C CYS A 51 4.29 -0.24 -9.50
N SER A 52 5.18 0.20 -8.60
CA SER A 52 6.08 -0.72 -7.90
C SER A 52 5.33 -1.78 -7.08
N PHE A 53 4.14 -1.46 -6.52
CA PHE A 53 3.29 -2.42 -5.81
C PHE A 53 2.90 -3.62 -6.69
N ASP A 54 2.53 -3.37 -7.96
CA ASP A 54 2.21 -4.40 -8.93
C ASP A 54 3.43 -5.30 -9.24
N ALA A 55 4.62 -4.70 -9.31
CA ALA A 55 5.86 -5.44 -9.53
C ALA A 55 6.14 -6.41 -8.37
N PHE A 56 5.89 -6.00 -7.12
CA PHE A 56 5.98 -6.90 -5.97
C PHE A 56 4.97 -8.05 -6.04
N LEU A 57 3.69 -7.77 -6.33
CA LEU A 57 2.69 -8.82 -6.45
C LEU A 57 3.08 -9.88 -7.48
N LYS A 58 3.61 -9.43 -8.63
CA LYS A 58 4.09 -10.30 -9.70
C LYS A 58 5.33 -11.10 -9.29
N LYS A 59 6.36 -10.44 -8.74
CA LYS A 59 7.64 -11.07 -8.37
C LYS A 59 7.46 -12.17 -7.32
N TYR A 60 6.60 -11.92 -6.33
CA TYR A 60 6.37 -12.83 -5.20
C TYR A 60 5.16 -13.76 -5.37
N GLY A 61 4.49 -13.73 -6.53
CA GLY A 61 3.37 -14.62 -6.82
C GLY A 61 2.15 -14.42 -5.90
N LEU A 62 1.91 -13.19 -5.46
CA LEU A 62 0.83 -12.85 -4.53
C LEU A 62 -0.49 -12.68 -5.29
N THR A 63 -1.36 -13.70 -5.24
CA THR A 63 -2.59 -13.80 -6.05
C THR A 63 -3.90 -13.60 -5.28
N ASP A 64 -3.83 -13.18 -4.01
CA ASP A 64 -5.02 -12.86 -3.20
C ASP A 64 -5.90 -11.81 -3.92
N PRO A 65 -7.19 -12.10 -4.20
CA PRO A 65 -8.08 -11.16 -4.87
C PRO A 65 -8.22 -9.80 -4.19
N ALA A 66 -8.13 -9.75 -2.86
CA ALA A 66 -8.17 -8.49 -2.13
C ALA A 66 -6.87 -7.69 -2.27
N LEU A 67 -5.71 -8.36 -2.41
CA LEU A 67 -4.46 -7.68 -2.77
C LEU A 67 -4.52 -7.14 -4.20
N GLN A 68 -5.15 -7.87 -5.13
CA GLN A 68 -5.35 -7.40 -6.51
C GLN A 68 -6.26 -6.17 -6.55
N HIS A 69 -7.33 -6.15 -5.78
CA HIS A 69 -8.18 -4.96 -5.66
C HIS A 69 -7.42 -3.78 -5.02
N LEU A 70 -6.67 -4.03 -3.94
CA LEU A 70 -5.82 -3.00 -3.33
C LEU A 70 -4.79 -2.45 -4.33
N ALA A 71 -4.24 -3.29 -5.19
CA ALA A 71 -3.29 -2.88 -6.23
C ALA A 71 -3.90 -1.88 -7.22
N GLU A 72 -5.16 -2.04 -7.64
CA GLU A 72 -5.84 -1.06 -8.49
C GLU A 72 -5.99 0.30 -7.79
N ILE A 73 -6.32 0.30 -6.48
CA ILE A 73 -6.43 1.53 -5.69
C ILE A 73 -5.06 2.22 -5.58
N VAL A 74 -4.02 1.46 -5.22
CA VAL A 74 -2.64 1.96 -5.09
C VAL A 74 -2.13 2.50 -6.42
N ARG A 75 -2.28 1.74 -7.51
CA ARG A 75 -1.87 2.15 -8.86
C ARG A 75 -2.52 3.46 -9.24
N GLY A 76 -3.83 3.60 -9.05
CA GLY A 76 -4.52 4.83 -9.41
C GLY A 76 -4.08 6.05 -8.59
N ALA A 77 -3.77 5.86 -7.30
CA ALA A 77 -3.21 6.93 -6.46
C ALA A 77 -1.77 7.29 -6.85
N ASP A 78 -0.94 6.30 -7.13
CA ASP A 78 0.50 6.46 -7.37
C ASP A 78 0.82 6.96 -8.78
N THR A 79 0.01 6.59 -9.77
CA THR A 79 0.19 7.01 -11.18
C THR A 79 -0.73 8.16 -11.59
N SER A 80 -1.37 8.86 -10.64
CA SER A 80 -2.34 9.94 -10.90
C SER A 80 -3.52 9.54 -11.80
N ARG A 81 -3.88 8.25 -11.82
CA ARG A 81 -5.03 7.68 -12.53
C ARG A 81 -6.18 7.48 -11.55
N HIS A 82 -6.68 8.59 -10.99
CA HIS A 82 -7.75 8.57 -10.00
C HIS A 82 -9.10 8.05 -10.54
N ASP A 83 -9.19 7.83 -11.85
CA ASP A 83 -10.32 7.21 -12.55
C ASP A 83 -10.38 5.68 -12.40
N LEU A 84 -9.31 5.01 -11.94
CA LEU A 84 -9.30 3.54 -11.83
C LEU A 84 -10.30 3.03 -10.80
N THR A 85 -10.38 3.66 -9.63
CA THR A 85 -11.39 3.34 -8.59
C THR A 85 -11.78 4.61 -7.83
N PRO A 86 -13.00 4.70 -7.26
CA PRO A 86 -13.40 5.82 -6.41
C PRO A 86 -12.47 6.09 -5.21
N GLN A 87 -11.74 5.07 -4.75
CA GLN A 87 -10.89 5.12 -3.57
C GLN A 87 -9.52 5.77 -3.85
N CYS A 88 -9.08 5.82 -5.12
CA CYS A 88 -7.76 6.32 -5.51
C CYS A 88 -7.49 7.74 -5.01
N GLY A 89 -8.41 8.67 -5.25
CA GLY A 89 -8.24 10.07 -4.84
C GLY A 89 -8.15 10.25 -3.31
N GLY A 90 -8.88 9.42 -2.55
CA GLY A 90 -8.81 9.40 -1.09
C GLY A 90 -7.46 8.89 -0.60
N LEU A 91 -6.96 7.78 -1.15
CA LEU A 91 -5.65 7.24 -0.80
C LEU A 91 -4.52 8.22 -1.17
N PHE A 92 -4.61 8.88 -2.32
CA PHE A 92 -3.67 9.92 -2.74
C PHE A 92 -3.62 11.08 -1.74
N ALA A 93 -4.79 11.64 -1.39
CA ALA A 93 -4.87 12.73 -0.42
C ALA A 93 -4.31 12.35 0.95
N ILE A 94 -4.64 11.16 1.45
CA ILE A 94 -4.10 10.64 2.72
C ILE A 94 -2.57 10.50 2.64
N SER A 95 -2.04 9.95 1.54
CA SER A 95 -0.60 9.72 1.38
C SER A 95 0.19 11.04 1.34
N LEU A 96 -0.31 12.05 0.62
CA LEU A 96 0.28 13.40 0.64
C LEU A 96 0.21 14.04 2.03
N GLY A 97 -0.92 13.90 2.72
CA GLY A 97 -1.07 14.41 4.09
C GLY A 97 -0.11 13.76 5.08
N LEU A 98 0.09 12.44 4.99
CA LEU A 98 1.08 11.73 5.80
C LEU A 98 2.49 12.25 5.53
N SER A 99 2.87 12.39 4.26
CA SER A 99 4.19 12.91 3.87
C SER A 99 4.43 14.34 4.36
N ALA A 100 3.40 15.20 4.34
CA ALA A 100 3.50 16.56 4.84
C ALA A 100 3.56 16.63 6.38
N ASN A 101 2.86 15.73 7.08
CA ASN A 101 2.77 15.76 8.55
C ASN A 101 3.98 15.11 9.24
N PHE A 102 4.65 14.17 8.58
CA PHE A 102 5.71 13.35 9.17
C PHE A 102 7.00 13.44 8.34
N PRO A 103 7.95 14.32 8.73
CA PRO A 103 9.25 14.41 8.09
C PRO A 103 10.13 13.16 8.27
N ASP A 104 9.84 12.35 9.28
CA ASP A 104 10.52 11.07 9.53
C ASP A 104 9.76 9.94 8.81
N ASP A 105 10.42 9.29 7.86
CA ASP A 105 9.82 8.23 7.04
C ASP A 105 9.41 7.00 7.86
N HIS A 106 10.11 6.67 8.94
CA HIS A 106 9.77 5.54 9.80
C HIS A 106 8.53 5.84 10.65
N GLU A 107 8.41 7.06 11.18
CA GLU A 107 7.19 7.48 11.87
C GLU A 107 6.00 7.55 10.90
N MET A 108 6.21 8.12 9.70
CA MET A 108 5.21 8.12 8.64
C MET A 108 4.75 6.69 8.30
N LEU A 109 5.69 5.75 8.17
CA LEU A 109 5.40 4.36 7.89
C LEU A 109 4.50 3.73 8.95
N LYS A 110 4.72 3.99 10.26
CA LYS A 110 3.87 3.44 11.33
C LYS A 110 2.40 3.82 11.15
N HIS A 111 2.12 5.07 10.77
CA HIS A 111 0.76 5.52 10.46
C HIS A 111 0.24 4.90 9.15
N GLY A 112 1.10 4.84 8.15
CA GLY A 112 0.83 4.16 6.89
C GLY A 112 0.36 2.72 7.08
N ILE A 113 1.03 1.94 7.92
CA ILE A 113 0.68 0.53 8.20
C ILE A 113 -0.80 0.41 8.62
N VAL A 114 -1.27 1.27 9.52
CA VAL A 114 -2.67 1.24 10.00
C VAL A 114 -3.66 1.52 8.87
N ILE A 115 -3.37 2.51 8.02
CA ILE A 115 -4.22 2.87 6.87
C ILE A 115 -4.32 1.71 5.88
N TYR A 116 -3.18 1.09 5.54
CA TYR A 116 -3.18 -0.03 4.60
C TYR A 116 -3.81 -1.31 5.19
N ASP A 117 -3.65 -1.58 6.49
CA ASP A 117 -4.37 -2.68 7.16
C ASP A 117 -5.90 -2.47 7.09
N ALA A 118 -6.37 -1.25 7.33
CA ALA A 118 -7.79 -0.91 7.22
C ALA A 118 -8.31 -1.03 5.78
N LEU A 119 -7.56 -0.50 4.81
CA LEU A 119 -7.95 -0.54 3.41
C LEU A 119 -7.95 -1.97 2.86
N TYR A 120 -6.96 -2.79 3.21
CA TYR A 120 -6.93 -4.20 2.85
C TYR A 120 -8.09 -4.98 3.48
N THR A 121 -8.42 -4.72 4.76
CA THR A 121 -9.59 -5.31 5.41
C THR A 121 -10.88 -4.97 4.68
N TRP A 122 -11.01 -3.70 4.23
CA TRP A 122 -12.13 -3.26 3.41
C TRP A 122 -12.19 -4.01 2.07
N CYS A 123 -11.06 -4.09 1.34
CA CYS A 123 -10.96 -4.86 0.10
C CYS A 123 -11.37 -6.32 0.29
N ARG A 124 -11.05 -6.94 1.44
CA ARG A 124 -11.37 -8.35 1.72
C ARG A 124 -12.84 -8.59 2.04
N THR A 125 -13.47 -7.73 2.83
CA THR A 125 -14.71 -8.13 3.54
C THR A 125 -15.81 -7.08 3.61
N LEU A 126 -15.53 -5.81 3.32
CA LEU A 126 -16.46 -4.71 3.65
C LEU A 126 -16.98 -3.94 2.43
N GLN A 127 -16.68 -4.38 1.20
CA GLN A 127 -17.12 -3.68 -0.03
C GLN A 127 -18.65 -3.59 -0.18
N ALA A 128 -19.40 -4.52 0.43
CA ALA A 128 -20.86 -4.54 0.38
C ALA A 128 -21.53 -3.72 1.50
N GLU A 129 -20.76 -3.21 2.46
CA GLU A 129 -21.29 -2.38 3.54
C GLU A 129 -21.57 -0.97 3.01
N THR A 130 -22.80 -0.50 3.23
CA THR A 130 -23.26 0.81 2.74
C THR A 130 -23.40 1.85 3.84
N HIS A 131 -23.18 1.46 5.11
CA HIS A 131 -23.37 2.32 6.28
C HIS A 131 -24.72 3.07 6.25
N ASN A 132 -25.77 2.39 5.76
CA ASN A 132 -27.11 2.98 5.68
C ASN A 132 -27.68 3.17 7.09
N TRP A 133 -27.89 4.43 7.46
CA TRP A 133 -28.64 4.81 8.65
C TRP A 133 -30.09 5.19 8.29
N PRO A 134 -31.12 4.70 9.02
CA PRO A 134 -31.03 3.76 10.14
C PRO A 134 -30.73 2.33 9.65
N SER A 135 -29.85 1.62 10.37
CA SER A 135 -29.46 0.26 10.04
C SER A 135 -30.64 -0.70 10.25
N THR A 136 -31.27 -1.18 9.18
CA THR A 136 -32.43 -2.09 9.26
C THR A 136 -32.08 -3.55 9.56
N LYS A 137 -30.83 -3.87 9.92
CA LYS A 137 -30.46 -5.20 10.39
C LYS A 137 -30.52 -5.24 11.93
N PRO A 138 -31.46 -5.98 12.55
CA PRO A 138 -31.40 -6.20 13.99
C PRO A 138 -30.10 -6.94 14.31
N VAL A 139 -29.34 -6.39 15.26
CA VAL A 139 -28.18 -7.06 15.87
C VAL A 139 -28.69 -8.38 16.46
N GLN A 140 -28.36 -9.50 15.83
CA GLN A 140 -28.49 -10.80 16.49
C GLN A 140 -27.46 -10.82 17.62
N GLN A 141 -27.93 -10.55 18.85
CA GLN A 141 -27.18 -10.89 20.05
C GLN A 141 -26.97 -12.40 20.02
N ALA A 142 -25.72 -12.83 19.86
CA ALA A 142 -25.36 -14.21 20.12
C ALA A 142 -25.71 -14.52 21.58
N ALA A 143 -26.67 -15.42 21.78
CA ALA A 143 -26.99 -15.96 23.09
C ALA A 143 -25.76 -16.72 23.64
N ARG A 144 -25.60 -16.61 24.96
CA ARG A 144 -24.47 -17.10 25.77
C ARG A 144 -24.23 -18.60 25.65
#